data_AF-A0A1X4HTX5-F1
#
_entry.id   AF-A0A1X4HTX5-F1
#
_cell.length_a   1.000
_cell.length_b   1.000
_cell.length_c   1.000
_cell.angle_alpha   90.00
_cell.angle_beta   90.00
_cell.angle_gamma   90.00
#
_symmetry.space_group_name_H-M   'P 1'
#
loop_
_entity.id
_entity.type
_entity.pdbx_description
1 polymer ?
#
loop_
_entity_poly.entity_id
_entity_poly.type
_entity_poly.pdbx_seq_one_letter_code
_entity_poly.pdbx_strand_id
1 'polypeptide(L)'
;MPGFLALLLVSAVANPLCEERPPARHTTTGSTARTPTGVRTVDLTRLTDVRLWTTFSCGGPQRTLIVRDAHGVRLGITTAAGRRAVRRALERRPAGARPRVSRAARAHLDGGGRPAAHTVPVFLAQVTAVCAYVFTLVRIGHAT
;
A
#
# COMPACT_ATOMS: atom_id res chain seq x y z
N MET A 1 15.19 -21.09 -1.56
CA MET A 1 14.04 -20.20 -1.27
C MET A 1 14.11 -18.90 -2.09
N PRO A 2 13.98 -18.95 -3.44
CA PRO A 2 14.07 -17.75 -4.30
C PRO A 2 12.77 -16.93 -4.38
N GLY A 3 11.61 -17.55 -4.09
CA GLY A 3 10.30 -16.89 -4.24
C GLY A 3 10.04 -15.75 -3.27
N PHE A 4 10.62 -15.77 -2.07
CA PHE A 4 10.41 -14.75 -1.04
C PHE A 4 11.11 -13.43 -1.36
N LEU A 5 12.33 -13.51 -1.90
CA LEU A 5 13.10 -12.35 -2.36
C LEU A 5 12.46 -11.71 -3.60
N ALA A 6 11.99 -12.51 -4.55
CA ALA A 6 11.26 -12.01 -5.70
C ALA A 6 9.94 -11.35 -5.28
N LEU A 7 9.21 -11.92 -4.31
CA LEU A 7 7.99 -11.32 -3.78
C LEU A 7 8.30 -10.00 -3.06
N LEU A 8 9.37 -9.92 -2.26
CA LEU A 8 9.83 -8.70 -1.59
C LEU A 8 10.28 -7.62 -2.57
N LEU A 9 10.99 -7.98 -3.65
CA LEU A 9 11.39 -7.06 -4.71
C LEU A 9 10.20 -6.56 -5.53
N VAL A 10 9.29 -7.44 -5.96
CA VAL A 10 8.04 -7.05 -6.64
C VAL A 10 7.19 -6.18 -5.73
N SER A 11 7.17 -6.47 -4.43
CA SER A 11 6.48 -5.68 -3.41
C SER A 11 7.08 -4.30 -3.18
N ALA A 12 8.40 -4.20 -3.21
CA ALA A 12 9.14 -2.96 -3.08
C ALA A 12 9.02 -2.08 -4.34
N VAL A 13 8.96 -2.68 -5.53
CA VAL A 13 8.92 -1.98 -6.83
C VAL A 13 7.49 -1.62 -7.26
N ALA A 14 6.47 -2.38 -6.87
CA ALA A 14 5.07 -2.02 -7.14
C ALA A 14 4.62 -0.77 -6.36
N ASN A 15 5.26 -0.49 -5.22
CA ASN A 15 4.90 0.58 -4.31
C ASN A 15 5.13 2.00 -4.86
N PRO A 16 6.30 2.37 -5.44
CA PRO A 16 6.43 3.68 -6.05
C PRO A 16 5.37 3.87 -7.14
N LEU A 17 5.12 2.85 -7.98
CA LEU A 17 4.31 2.95 -9.21
C LEU A 17 2.82 3.24 -9.02
N CYS A 18 2.26 3.14 -7.81
CA CYS A 18 0.84 3.39 -7.53
C CYS A 18 0.60 4.33 -6.34
N GLU A 19 1.66 4.88 -5.76
CA GLU A 19 1.58 5.74 -4.59
C GLU A 19 0.95 7.09 -4.93
N GLU A 20 0.07 7.57 -4.05
CA GLU A 20 -0.61 8.85 -4.16
C GLU A 20 0.41 10.00 -4.15
N ARG A 21 0.67 10.61 -5.32
CA ARG A 21 1.45 11.85 -5.39
C ARG A 21 0.52 13.07 -5.47
N PRO A 22 0.83 14.15 -4.71
CA PRO A 22 0.10 15.40 -4.86
C PRO A 22 0.24 15.94 -6.30
N PRO A 23 -0.80 16.61 -6.84
CA PRO A 23 -2.09 16.88 -6.22
C PRO A 23 -3.03 15.65 -6.28
N ALA A 24 -3.47 15.20 -5.11
CA ALA A 24 -4.54 14.21 -4.99
C ALA A 24 -5.88 14.93 -4.84
N ARG A 25 -6.87 14.53 -5.64
CA ARG A 25 -8.24 15.05 -5.55
C ARG A 25 -9.16 13.91 -5.18
N HIS A 26 -9.80 14.05 -4.03
CA HIS A 26 -10.82 13.12 -3.57
C HIS A 26 -12.17 13.79 -3.69
N THR A 27 -13.05 13.19 -4.47
CA THR A 27 -14.46 13.55 -4.55
C THR A 27 -15.29 12.49 -3.85
N THR A 28 -16.58 12.77 -3.70
CA THR A 28 -17.55 11.86 -3.11
C THR A 28 -17.66 10.53 -3.88
N THR A 29 -17.38 10.56 -5.18
CA THR A 29 -17.58 9.45 -6.12
C THR A 29 -16.27 8.90 -6.69
N GLY A 30 -15.17 9.65 -6.63
CA GLY A 30 -13.90 9.24 -7.24
C GLY A 30 -12.68 9.72 -6.47
N SER A 31 -11.59 8.99 -6.62
CA SER A 31 -10.28 9.40 -6.11
C SER A 31 -9.30 9.45 -7.27
N THR A 32 -8.79 10.64 -7.55
CA THR A 32 -7.77 10.87 -8.59
C THR A 32 -6.45 11.18 -7.91
N ALA A 33 -5.41 10.43 -8.29
CA ALA A 33 -4.06 10.73 -7.85
C ALA A 33 -3.04 10.52 -8.96
N ARG A 34 -1.92 11.24 -8.88
CA ARG A 34 -0.77 10.96 -9.72
C ARG A 34 -0.08 9.72 -9.18
N THR A 35 0.16 8.78 -10.08
CA THR A 35 1.05 7.64 -9.89
C THR A 35 2.28 7.85 -10.78
N PRO A 36 3.44 7.21 -10.55
CA PRO A 36 4.58 7.29 -11.47
C PRO A 36 4.30 6.87 -12.91
N THR A 37 3.23 6.11 -13.14
CA THR A 37 2.79 5.73 -14.50
C THR A 37 1.79 6.73 -15.11
N GLY A 38 1.44 7.81 -14.41
CA GLY A 38 0.48 8.81 -14.86
C GLY A 38 -0.65 9.09 -13.86
N VAL A 39 -1.61 9.91 -14.25
CA VAL A 39 -2.80 10.21 -13.43
C VAL A 39 -3.78 9.04 -13.52
N ARG A 40 -4.22 8.52 -12.36
CA ARG A 40 -5.26 7.49 -12.30
C ARG A 40 -6.44 7.98 -11.47
N THR A 41 -7.64 7.74 -11.97
CA THR A 41 -8.90 8.02 -11.28
C THR A 41 -9.58 6.70 -10.99
N VAL A 42 -9.84 6.43 -9.71
CA VAL A 42 -10.59 5.26 -9.25
C VAL A 42 -12.01 5.70 -8.94
N ASP A 43 -12.98 4.94 -9.44
CA ASP A 43 -14.38 5.11 -9.09
C ASP A 43 -14.66 4.44 -7.73
N LEU A 44 -14.96 5.26 -6.72
CA LEU A 44 -15.25 4.81 -5.36
C LEU A 44 -16.64 4.17 -5.25
N THR A 45 -17.55 4.44 -6.19
CA THR A 45 -18.88 3.82 -6.22
C THR A 45 -18.82 2.37 -6.71
N ARG A 46 -17.80 2.05 -7.52
CA ARG A 46 -17.60 0.75 -8.16
C ARG A 46 -16.40 -0.02 -7.62
N LEU A 47 -16.06 0.16 -6.34
CA LEU A 47 -14.99 -0.59 -5.71
C LEU A 47 -15.22 -2.11 -5.81
N THR A 48 -14.17 -2.88 -6.04
CA THR A 48 -14.20 -4.34 -6.10
C THR A 48 -13.33 -4.97 -5.02
N ASP A 49 -12.17 -4.40 -4.75
CA ASP A 49 -11.19 -4.91 -3.79
C ASP A 49 -10.51 -3.75 -3.05
N VAL A 50 -10.34 -3.93 -1.74
CA VAL A 50 -9.68 -2.97 -0.85
C VAL A 50 -8.72 -3.75 0.03
N ARG A 51 -7.41 -3.52 -0.12
CA ARG A 51 -6.35 -4.20 0.64
C ARG A 51 -5.42 -3.21 1.30
N LEU A 52 -4.98 -3.56 2.50
CA LEU A 52 -3.89 -2.85 3.15
C LEU A 52 -2.57 -3.45 2.67
N TRP A 53 -1.68 -2.58 2.24
CA TRP A 53 -0.31 -2.90 1.93
C TRP A 53 0.61 -2.20 2.93
N THR A 54 1.57 -2.92 3.49
CA THR A 54 2.57 -2.33 4.39
C THR A 54 3.94 -2.44 3.73
N THR A 55 4.57 -1.31 3.49
CA THR A 55 5.96 -1.20 3.06
C THR A 55 6.81 -0.64 4.19
N PHE A 56 8.12 -0.80 4.08
CA PHE A 56 9.08 -0.24 5.03
C PHE A 56 10.00 0.70 4.27
N SER A 57 10.10 1.94 4.77
CA SER A 57 11.05 2.93 4.31
C SER A 57 11.97 3.34 5.46
N CYS A 58 13.00 4.15 5.19
CA CYS A 58 13.92 4.65 6.21
C CYS A 58 13.23 5.40 7.37
N GLY A 59 11.98 5.85 7.18
CA GLY A 59 11.16 6.49 8.22
C GLY A 59 10.23 5.54 8.98
N GLY A 60 10.32 4.22 8.76
CA GLY A 60 9.48 3.21 9.39
C GLY A 60 8.42 2.59 8.45
N PRO A 61 7.45 1.83 9.00
CA PRO A 61 6.42 1.19 8.21
C PRO A 61 5.45 2.21 7.60
N GLN A 62 5.40 2.25 6.27
CA GLN A 62 4.38 2.98 5.50
C GLN A 62 3.22 2.04 5.19
N ARG A 63 2.00 2.54 5.37
CA ARG A 63 0.77 1.78 5.12
C ARG A 63 -0.02 2.45 4.01
N THR A 64 -0.20 1.73 2.92
CA THR A 64 -0.91 2.19 1.73
C THR A 64 -2.16 1.35 1.55
N LEU A 65 -3.30 2.02 1.38
CA LEU A 65 -4.58 1.36 1.15
C LEU A 65 -4.79 1.22 -0.35
N ILE A 66 -4.61 0.02 -0.89
CA ILE A 66 -4.80 -0.27 -2.31
C ILE A 66 -6.29 -0.48 -2.56
N VAL A 67 -6.86 0.38 -3.41
CA VAL A 67 -8.24 0.26 -3.89
C VAL A 67 -8.25 -0.17 -5.34
N ARG A 68 -9.19 -1.05 -5.69
CA ARG A 68 -9.47 -1.46 -7.06
C ARG A 68 -10.94 -1.20 -7.38
N ASP A 69 -11.22 -0.69 -8.57
CA ASP A 69 -12.59 -0.56 -9.08
C ASP A 69 -12.98 -1.69 -10.05
N ALA A 70 -14.22 -1.66 -10.53
CA ALA A 70 -14.77 -2.59 -11.51
C ALA A 70 -14.09 -2.46 -12.89
N HIS A 71 -13.51 -1.31 -13.19
CA HIS A 71 -12.77 -1.05 -14.42
C HIS A 71 -11.33 -1.61 -14.37
N GLY A 72 -10.93 -2.18 -13.22
CA GLY A 72 -9.62 -2.75 -13.01
C GLY A 72 -8.55 -1.72 -12.64
N VAL A 73 -8.92 -0.45 -12.46
CA VAL A 73 -8.01 0.61 -12.04
C VAL A 73 -7.62 0.37 -10.59
N ARG A 74 -6.31 0.49 -10.31
CA ARG A 74 -5.74 0.37 -8.97
C ARG A 74 -5.12 1.69 -8.56
N LEU A 75 -5.35 2.09 -7.31
CA LEU A 75 -4.75 3.27 -6.71
C LEU A 75 -4.36 3.00 -5.26
N GLY A 76 -3.13 3.38 -4.89
CA GLY A 76 -2.68 3.38 -3.52
C GLY A 76 -3.09 4.68 -2.84
N ILE A 77 -3.88 4.59 -1.78
CA ILE A 77 -4.32 5.73 -0.98
C ILE A 77 -3.48 5.79 0.30
N THR A 78 -2.78 6.90 0.49
CA THR A 78 -1.93 7.16 1.66
C THR A 78 -2.47 8.31 2.50
N THR A 79 -3.26 9.20 1.89
CA THR A 79 -3.75 10.41 2.57
C THR A 79 -4.91 10.11 3.53
N ALA A 80 -5.02 10.90 4.60
CA ALA A 80 -6.15 10.82 5.52
C ALA A 80 -7.48 11.17 4.85
N ALA A 81 -7.47 12.08 3.86
CA ALA A 81 -8.65 12.46 3.10
C ALA A 81 -9.14 11.31 2.21
N GLY A 82 -8.25 10.67 1.44
CA GLY A 82 -8.58 9.50 0.64
C GLY A 82 -9.11 8.34 1.49
N ARG A 83 -8.51 8.07 2.65
CA ARG A 83 -9.02 7.04 3.58
C ARG A 83 -10.45 7.31 4.04
N ARG A 84 -10.77 8.56 4.39
CA ARG A 84 -12.14 8.96 4.74
C ARG A 84 -13.10 8.79 3.57
N ALA A 85 -12.67 9.12 2.35
CA ALA A 85 -13.47 8.95 1.14
C ALA A 85 -13.80 7.46 0.88
N VAL A 86 -12.80 6.56 0.98
CA VAL A 86 -13.01 5.11 0.86
C VAL A 86 -13.93 4.58 1.94
N ARG A 87 -13.73 4.98 3.20
CA ARG A 87 -14.61 4.58 4.31
C ARG A 87 -16.06 4.96 4.03
N ARG A 88 -16.31 6.23 3.67
CA ARG A 88 -17.66 6.71 3.32
C ARG A 88 -18.25 5.95 2.13
N ALA A 89 -17.45 5.62 1.13
CA ALA A 89 -17.90 4.85 -0.03
C ALA A 89 -18.30 3.41 0.34
N LEU A 90 -17.59 2.79 1.28
CA LEU A 90 -17.93 1.47 1.82
C LEU A 90 -19.20 1.50 2.69
N GLU A 91 -19.37 2.53 3.51
CA GLU A 91 -20.55 2.71 4.38
C GLU A 91 -21.84 2.96 3.58
N ARG A 92 -21.77 3.71 2.47
CA ARG A 92 -22.93 4.04 1.64
C ARG A 92 -23.46 2.90 0.77
N ARG A 93 -22.78 1.76 0.73
CA ARG A 93 -23.04 0.74 -0.28
C ARG A 93 -24.16 -0.22 0.16
N PRO A 94 -25.12 -0.54 -0.72
CA PRO A 94 -26.19 -1.49 -0.40
C PRO A 94 -25.64 -2.89 -0.13
N ALA A 95 -26.35 -3.65 0.72
CA ALA A 95 -25.88 -4.92 1.27
C ALA A 95 -25.50 -6.00 0.22
N GLY A 96 -26.01 -5.90 -1.01
CA GLY A 96 -25.81 -6.90 -2.07
C GLY A 96 -24.50 -6.82 -2.87
N ALA A 97 -23.78 -5.70 -2.84
CA ALA A 97 -22.55 -5.51 -3.63
C ALA A 97 -21.37 -5.12 -2.74
N ARG A 98 -20.99 -6.00 -1.81
CA ARG A 98 -19.89 -5.72 -0.88
C ARG A 98 -18.54 -5.97 -1.57
N PRO A 99 -17.68 -4.94 -1.71
CA PRO A 99 -16.33 -5.14 -2.21
C PRO A 99 -15.54 -6.02 -1.25
N ARG A 100 -14.55 -6.74 -1.77
CA ARG A 100 -13.64 -7.56 -0.97
C ARG A 100 -12.73 -6.63 -0.17
N VAL A 101 -13.03 -6.45 1.11
CA VAL A 101 -12.18 -5.66 2.03
C VAL A 101 -11.36 -6.62 2.88
N SER A 102 -10.03 -6.50 2.83
CA SER A 102 -9.18 -7.32 3.69
C SER A 102 -9.35 -6.92 5.17
N ARG A 103 -9.18 -7.88 6.09
CA ARG A 103 -9.31 -7.62 7.54
C ARG A 103 -8.37 -6.51 8.01
N ALA A 104 -7.16 -6.46 7.47
CA ALA A 104 -6.18 -5.43 7.75
C ALA A 104 -6.60 -4.06 7.20
N ALA A 105 -7.19 -4.00 6.00
CA ALA A 105 -7.74 -2.76 5.44
C ALA A 105 -8.88 -2.22 6.31
N ARG A 106 -9.78 -3.10 6.77
CA ARG A 106 -10.89 -2.73 7.64
C ARG A 106 -10.39 -2.15 8.98
N ALA A 107 -9.48 -2.85 9.64
CA ALA A 107 -8.85 -2.35 10.87
C ALA A 107 -8.14 -1.01 10.67
N HIS A 108 -7.50 -0.80 9.50
CA HIS A 108 -6.85 0.48 9.18
C HIS A 108 -7.83 1.62 8.91
N LEU A 109 -9.01 1.33 8.33
CA LEU A 109 -10.08 2.32 8.09
C LEU A 109 -10.84 2.71 9.36
N ASP A 110 -10.98 1.77 10.30
CA ASP A 110 -11.67 1.97 11.58
C ASP A 110 -10.81 2.69 12.63
N GLY A 111 -9.59 3.12 12.25
CA GLY A 111 -8.66 3.84 13.14
C GLY A 111 -7.82 2.94 14.05
N GLY A 112 -8.04 1.63 14.01
CA GLY A 112 -7.37 0.63 14.84
C GLY A 112 -6.16 -0.03 14.16
N GLY A 113 -5.14 0.76 13.83
CA GLY A 113 -3.96 0.26 13.13
C GLY A 113 -2.90 -0.37 14.03
N ARG A 114 -3.18 -1.44 14.79
CA ARG A 114 -2.09 -2.23 15.38
C ARG A 114 -1.25 -2.85 14.25
N PRO A 115 0.10 -2.80 14.31
CA PRO A 115 0.91 -3.52 13.35
C PRO A 115 0.48 -4.99 13.36
N ALA A 116 0.11 -5.50 12.19
CA ALA A 116 -0.25 -6.90 12.11
C ALA A 116 0.98 -7.73 12.55
N ALA A 117 0.77 -8.85 13.22
CA ALA A 117 1.88 -9.62 13.81
C ALA A 117 2.96 -10.02 12.78
N HIS A 118 2.61 -10.11 11.50
CA HIS A 118 3.53 -10.36 10.38
C HIS A 118 4.39 -9.14 9.98
N THR A 119 4.05 -7.93 10.42
CA THR A 119 4.78 -6.70 10.11
C THR A 119 6.14 -6.66 10.83
N VAL A 120 6.21 -7.13 12.08
CA VAL A 120 7.44 -7.17 12.88
C VAL A 120 8.51 -8.09 12.26
N PRO A 121 8.23 -9.36 11.92
CA PRO A 121 9.24 -10.23 11.33
C PRO A 121 9.67 -9.77 9.93
N VAL A 122 8.75 -9.22 9.12
CA VAL A 122 9.12 -8.68 7.79
C VAL A 122 10.01 -7.46 7.91
N PHE A 123 9.76 -6.58 8.89
CA PHE A 123 10.63 -5.45 9.18
C PHE A 123 12.04 -5.90 9.59
N LEU A 124 12.14 -6.84 10.53
CA LEU A 124 13.42 -7.41 10.97
C LEU A 124 14.18 -8.06 9.82
N ALA A 125 13.51 -8.83 8.97
CA ALA A 125 14.11 -9.43 7.79
C ALA A 125 14.65 -8.37 6.81
N GLN A 126 13.94 -7.26 6.65
CA GLN A 126 14.38 -6.18 5.78
C GLN A 126 15.56 -5.40 6.35
N VAL A 127 15.54 -5.08 7.65
CA VAL A 127 16.66 -4.42 8.35
C VAL A 127 17.92 -5.29 8.28
N THR A 128 17.79 -6.59 8.57
CA THR A 128 18.93 -7.53 8.49
C THR A 128 19.48 -7.65 7.07
N ALA A 129 18.62 -7.69 6.05
CA ALA A 129 19.07 -7.69 4.66
C ALA A 129 19.84 -6.42 4.28
N VAL A 130 19.37 -5.23 4.69
CA VAL A 130 20.06 -3.96 4.43
C VAL A 130 21.39 -3.90 5.17
N CYS A 131 21.43 -4.29 6.45
CA CYS A 131 22.67 -4.33 7.23
C CYS A 131 23.69 -5.31 6.61
N ALA A 132 23.25 -6.51 6.20
CA ALA A 132 24.12 -7.48 5.55
C ALA A 132 24.66 -6.96 4.21
N TYR A 133 23.84 -6.26 3.43
CA TYR A 133 24.27 -5.65 2.16
C TYR A 133 25.35 -4.59 2.38
N VAL A 134 25.14 -3.65 3.31
CA VAL A 134 26.12 -2.62 3.65
C VAL A 134 27.42 -3.24 4.18
N PHE A 135 27.32 -4.24 5.06
CA PHE A 135 28.49 -4.95 5.56
C PHE A 135 29.29 -5.62 4.43
N THR A 136 28.59 -6.23 3.47
CA THR A 136 29.21 -6.86 2.30
C THR A 136 29.92 -5.82 1.43
N LEU A 137 29.28 -4.68 1.16
CA LEU A 137 29.92 -3.58 0.41
C LEU A 137 31.17 -3.03 1.11
N VAL A 138 31.11 -2.83 2.43
CA VAL A 138 32.25 -2.37 3.23
C VAL A 138 33.38 -3.41 3.19
N ARG A 139 33.04 -4.71 3.33
CA ARG A 139 34.02 -5.80 3.21
C ARG A 139 34.69 -5.87 1.84
N ILE A 140 33.95 -5.63 0.77
CA ILE A 140 34.49 -5.62 -0.59
C ILE A 140 35.38 -4.38 -0.79
N GLY A 141 34.94 -3.21 -0.32
CA GLY A 141 35.71 -1.96 -0.44
C GLY A 141 37.00 -1.93 0.41
N HIS A 142 37.07 -2.71 1.49
CA HIS A 142 38.31 -2.92 2.26
C HIS A 142 39.23 -4.00 1.68
N ALA A 143 38.75 -4.81 0.73
CA ALA A 143 39.52 -5.87 0.09
C ALA A 143 40.13 -5.45 -1.26
N THR A 144 39.86 -4.21 -1.69
CA THR A 144 40.45 -3.51 -2.85
C THR A 144 41.37 -2.41 -2.39
#